data_AF-A0A971I2D8-F1
#
_entry.id   AF-A0A971I2D8-F1
#
_cell.length_a   1.000
_cell.length_b   1.000
_cell.length_c   1.000
_cell.angle_alpha   90.00
_cell.angle_beta   90.00
_cell.angle_gamma   90.00
#
_symmetry.space_group_name_H-M   'P 1'
#
loop_
_entity.id
_entity.type
_entity.pdbx_description
1 polymer ?
#
loop_
_entity_poly.entity_id
_entity_poly.type
_entity_poly.pdbx_seq_one_letter_code
_entity_poly.pdbx_strand_id
1 'polypeptide(L)'
;MRLLFLGDIVGKSGRQMVIRHLPYLRKSLKLDVVLANGENASGGLGLSAKSACELHRAGVDVLTTGNHVWKFPDLRPILDSQPWILRPANYPVTVPGKGMTTHQVGDITLCIINIQGRTYMDPIECPFVHTQRLVADAPKEAVIVIDMHAEATSEKKALGHMLRGQVHAVLGTHTHLQTN
;
A
#
# COMPACT_ATOMS: atom_id res chain seq x y z
N MET A 1 2.96 13.18 -13.84
CA MET A 1 2.29 11.97 -13.32
C MET A 1 1.12 12.36 -12.42
N ARG A 2 -0.05 11.75 -12.61
CA ARG A 2 -1.24 11.88 -11.77
C ARG A 2 -1.51 10.54 -11.09
N LEU A 3 -1.37 10.53 -9.78
CA LEU A 3 -1.55 9.34 -8.94
C LEU A 3 -2.83 9.48 -8.12
N LEU A 4 -3.63 8.42 -8.07
CA LEU A 4 -4.72 8.26 -7.10
C LEU A 4 -4.30 7.23 -6.06
N PHE A 5 -4.44 7.59 -4.77
CA PHE A 5 -4.34 6.63 -3.67
C PHE A 5 -5.71 6.46 -3.04
N LEU A 6 -6.19 5.23 -2.96
CA LEU A 6 -7.41 4.85 -2.26
C LEU A 6 -7.03 4.27 -0.90
N GLY A 7 -7.66 4.78 0.17
CA GLY A 7 -7.55 4.19 1.50
C GLY A 7 -8.16 2.79 1.57
N ASP A 8 -8.26 2.26 2.79
CA ASP A 8 -8.71 0.90 3.07
C ASP A 8 -10.02 0.53 2.36
N ILE A 9 -9.94 -0.42 1.44
CA ILE A 9 -11.10 -1.00 0.77
C ILE A 9 -11.71 -2.06 1.69
N VAL A 10 -12.93 -1.81 2.18
CA VAL A 10 -13.58 -2.68 3.16
C VAL A 10 -14.68 -3.54 2.53
N GLY A 11 -14.51 -4.86 2.60
CA GLY A 11 -15.54 -5.85 2.27
C GLY A 11 -16.08 -5.79 0.84
N LYS A 12 -17.28 -6.36 0.63
CA LYS A 12 -17.92 -6.41 -0.70
C LYS A 12 -18.31 -5.01 -1.17
N SER A 13 -18.83 -4.16 -0.29
CA SER A 13 -19.25 -2.80 -0.61
C SER A 13 -18.09 -1.96 -1.14
N GLY A 14 -16.95 -1.96 -0.44
CA GLY A 14 -15.74 -1.24 -0.87
C GLY A 14 -15.26 -1.70 -2.24
N ARG A 15 -15.14 -3.01 -2.45
CA ARG A 15 -14.73 -3.54 -3.77
C ARG A 15 -15.69 -3.13 -4.88
N GLN A 16 -17.01 -3.21 -4.65
CA GLN A 16 -17.99 -2.81 -5.66
C GLN A 16 -17.93 -1.32 -5.99
N MET A 17 -17.66 -0.47 -5.01
CA MET A 17 -17.43 0.96 -5.27
C MET A 17 -16.22 1.18 -6.19
N VAL A 18 -15.10 0.50 -5.90
CA VAL A 18 -13.90 0.61 -6.75
C VAL A 18 -14.18 0.08 -8.15
N ILE A 19 -14.71 -1.14 -8.29
CA ILE A 19 -15.00 -1.77 -9.58
C ILE A 19 -15.92 -0.89 -10.44
N ARG A 20 -16.94 -0.28 -9.84
CA ARG A 20 -17.93 0.52 -10.58
C ARG A 20 -17.39 1.89 -10.99
N HIS A 21 -16.62 2.56 -10.14
CA HIS A 21 -16.29 3.97 -10.32
C HIS A 21 -14.86 4.22 -10.82
N LEU A 22 -13.92 3.33 -10.54
CA LEU A 22 -12.52 3.54 -10.88
C LEU A 22 -12.27 3.72 -12.39
N PRO A 23 -12.89 2.95 -13.31
CA PRO A 23 -12.70 3.16 -14.75
C PRO A 23 -13.09 4.58 -15.21
N TYR A 24 -14.18 5.11 -14.64
CA TYR A 24 -14.59 6.48 -14.91
C TYR A 24 -13.60 7.51 -14.33
N LEU A 25 -13.17 7.33 -13.08
CA LEU A 25 -12.19 8.21 -12.43
C LEU A 25 -10.86 8.24 -13.17
N ARG A 26 -10.36 7.09 -13.64
CA ARG A 26 -9.13 7.02 -14.45
C ARG A 26 -9.25 7.88 -15.70
N LYS A 27 -10.38 7.82 -16.41
CA LYS A 27 -10.63 8.63 -17.62
C LYS A 27 -10.80 10.12 -17.30
N SER A 28 -11.62 10.47 -16.31
CA SER A 28 -11.98 11.86 -16.02
C SER A 28 -10.83 12.65 -15.39
N LEU A 29 -10.09 12.02 -14.47
CA LEU A 29 -8.94 12.63 -13.81
C LEU A 29 -7.63 12.44 -14.59
N LYS A 30 -7.65 11.65 -15.67
CA LYS A 30 -6.48 11.26 -16.47
C LYS A 30 -5.39 10.64 -15.58
N LEU A 31 -5.78 9.62 -14.81
CA LEU A 31 -4.89 8.98 -13.85
C LEU A 31 -3.88 8.11 -14.57
N ASP A 32 -2.60 8.30 -14.25
CA ASP A 32 -1.51 7.47 -14.76
C ASP A 32 -1.38 6.21 -13.91
N VAL A 33 -1.48 6.34 -12.58
CA VAL A 33 -1.36 5.22 -11.62
C VAL A 33 -2.42 5.29 -10.53
N VAL A 34 -2.92 4.12 -10.12
CA VAL A 34 -3.84 3.93 -8.99
C VAL A 34 -3.22 2.97 -7.99
N LEU A 35 -3.05 3.46 -6.77
CA LEU A 35 -2.68 2.69 -5.60
C LEU A 35 -3.93 2.50 -4.72
N ALA A 36 -4.07 1.35 -4.07
CA ALA A 36 -5.12 1.17 -3.08
C ALA A 36 -4.69 0.28 -1.92
N ASN A 37 -5.15 0.58 -0.71
CA ASN A 37 -5.00 -0.34 0.41
C ASN A 37 -6.11 -1.40 0.38
N GLY A 38 -5.72 -2.66 0.18
CA GLY A 38 -6.64 -3.80 0.07
C GLY A 38 -6.80 -4.62 1.35
N GLU A 39 -6.27 -4.19 2.49
CA GLU A 39 -6.12 -5.07 3.66
C GLU A 39 -7.44 -5.58 4.25
N ASN A 40 -8.56 -4.91 3.98
CA ASN A 40 -9.90 -5.29 4.46
C ASN A 40 -10.83 -5.73 3.33
N ALA A 41 -10.30 -5.96 2.12
CA ALA A 41 -11.11 -6.13 0.93
C ALA A 41 -11.88 -7.45 0.91
N SER A 42 -11.57 -8.44 1.74
CA SER A 42 -12.23 -9.75 1.74
C SER A 42 -12.89 -10.02 3.09
N GLY A 43 -14.22 -10.14 3.10
CA GLY A 43 -14.98 -10.35 4.35
C GLY A 43 -14.90 -9.20 5.36
N GLY A 44 -14.28 -8.06 4.99
CA GLY A 44 -14.02 -6.95 5.90
C GLY A 44 -12.73 -7.07 6.70
N LEU A 45 -11.97 -8.17 6.54
CA LEU A 45 -10.74 -8.46 7.30
C LEU A 45 -9.82 -9.37 6.49
N GLY A 46 -8.82 -8.81 5.84
CA GLY A 46 -7.87 -9.52 4.97
C GLY A 46 -8.17 -9.36 3.48
N LEU A 47 -7.31 -9.98 2.68
CA LEU A 47 -7.38 -9.97 1.22
C LEU A 47 -7.20 -11.40 0.69
N SER A 48 -8.20 -11.95 -0.01
CA SER A 48 -8.06 -13.21 -0.75
C SER A 48 -7.44 -12.96 -2.13
N ALA A 49 -6.83 -13.99 -2.73
CA ALA A 49 -6.25 -13.89 -4.06
C ALA A 49 -7.31 -13.50 -5.11
N LYS A 50 -8.54 -14.03 -4.97
CA LYS A 50 -9.66 -13.66 -5.83
C LYS A 50 -9.98 -12.16 -5.77
N SER A 51 -10.12 -11.60 -4.56
CA SER A 51 -10.44 -10.18 -4.38
C SER A 51 -9.32 -9.27 -4.85
N ALA A 52 -8.05 -9.68 -4.65
CA ALA A 52 -6.89 -8.95 -5.17
C ALA A 52 -6.95 -8.86 -6.71
N CYS A 53 -7.19 -9.98 -7.38
CA CYS A 53 -7.36 -10.03 -8.84
C CYS A 53 -8.58 -9.23 -9.33
N GLU A 54 -9.70 -9.25 -8.61
CA GLU A 54 -10.87 -8.42 -8.92
C GLU A 54 -10.52 -6.92 -8.94
N LEU A 55 -9.81 -6.44 -7.90
CA LEU A 55 -9.40 -5.04 -7.78
C LEU A 55 -8.35 -4.66 -8.84
N HIS A 56 -7.38 -5.54 -9.10
CA HIS A 56 -6.38 -5.31 -10.13
C HIS A 56 -7.02 -5.17 -11.52
N ARG A 57 -7.95 -6.08 -11.87
CA ARG A 57 -8.72 -6.01 -13.13
C ARG A 57 -9.61 -4.78 -13.25
N ALA A 58 -10.04 -4.20 -12.12
CA ALA A 58 -10.78 -2.94 -12.11
C ALA A 58 -9.89 -1.71 -12.40
N GLY A 59 -8.57 -1.90 -12.49
CA GLY A 59 -7.60 -0.85 -12.73
C GLY A 59 -6.93 -0.33 -11.46
N VAL A 60 -6.75 -1.14 -10.43
CA VAL A 60 -5.78 -0.83 -9.36
C VAL A 60 -4.42 -1.38 -9.78
N ASP A 61 -3.41 -0.51 -9.91
CA ASP A 61 -2.10 -0.89 -10.42
C ASP A 61 -1.23 -1.54 -9.34
N VAL A 62 -1.34 -1.07 -8.09
CA VAL A 62 -0.65 -1.66 -6.94
C VAL A 62 -1.59 -1.69 -5.72
N LEU A 63 -1.67 -2.84 -5.08
CA LEU A 63 -2.33 -3.03 -3.80
C LEU A 63 -1.30 -3.00 -2.68
N THR A 64 -1.45 -2.07 -1.74
CA THR A 64 -0.82 -2.16 -0.43
C THR A 64 -1.74 -2.91 0.53
N THR A 65 -1.20 -3.35 1.66
CA THR A 65 -1.97 -4.03 2.70
C THR A 65 -1.57 -3.49 4.09
N GLY A 66 -1.72 -4.32 5.11
CA GLY A 66 -1.60 -3.93 6.50
C GLY A 66 -1.47 -5.17 7.39
N ASN A 67 -1.90 -5.05 8.65
CA ASN A 67 -1.79 -6.13 9.62
C ASN A 67 -2.69 -7.33 9.29
N HIS A 68 -3.69 -7.17 8.42
CA HIS A 68 -4.57 -8.27 8.00
C HIS A 68 -4.09 -9.08 6.80
N VAL A 69 -2.89 -8.82 6.27
CA VAL A 69 -2.37 -9.49 5.07
C VAL A 69 -2.30 -11.02 5.18
N TRP A 70 -2.20 -11.58 6.39
CA TRP A 70 -2.05 -13.02 6.62
C TRP A 70 -3.36 -13.80 6.81
N LYS A 71 -4.53 -13.13 6.78
CA LYS A 71 -5.82 -13.72 7.15
C LYS A 71 -6.33 -14.76 6.15
N PHE A 72 -6.09 -14.58 4.86
CA PHE A 72 -6.51 -15.52 3.83
C PHE A 72 -5.33 -16.40 3.39
N PRO A 73 -5.42 -17.73 3.55
CA PRO A 73 -4.31 -18.64 3.20
C PRO A 73 -3.93 -18.63 1.72
N ASP A 74 -4.89 -18.34 0.83
CA ASP A 74 -4.70 -18.33 -0.62
C ASP A 74 -3.88 -17.13 -1.12
N LEU A 75 -3.75 -16.06 -0.33
CA LEU A 75 -2.93 -14.90 -0.69
C LEU A 75 -1.43 -15.21 -0.58
N ARG A 76 -1.02 -15.94 0.46
CA ARG A 76 0.40 -16.15 0.78
C ARG A 76 1.23 -16.71 -0.39
N PRO A 77 0.77 -17.75 -1.13
CA PRO A 77 1.56 -18.32 -2.23
C PRO A 77 1.75 -17.37 -3.41
N ILE A 78 0.90 -16.36 -3.57
CA ILE A 78 0.97 -15.45 -4.72
C ILE A 78 1.78 -14.19 -4.44
N LEU A 79 2.03 -13.85 -3.17
CA LEU A 79 2.73 -12.62 -2.77
C LEU A 79 4.11 -12.45 -3.40
N ASP A 80 4.86 -13.54 -3.59
CA ASP A 80 6.17 -13.48 -4.26
C ASP A 80 6.07 -13.32 -5.79
N SER A 81 5.02 -13.89 -6.37
CA SER A 81 4.79 -13.90 -7.83
C SER A 81 4.09 -12.65 -8.36
N GLN A 82 3.39 -11.90 -7.49
CA GLN A 82 2.59 -10.74 -7.86
C GLN A 82 3.23 -9.45 -7.31
N PRO A 83 4.15 -8.81 -8.05
CA PRO A 83 4.89 -7.62 -7.57
C PRO A 83 4.00 -6.39 -7.37
N TRP A 84 2.74 -6.44 -7.81
CA TRP A 84 1.73 -5.41 -7.59
C TRP A 84 0.95 -5.60 -6.28
N ILE A 85 1.23 -6.63 -5.47
CA ILE A 85 0.68 -6.79 -4.12
C ILE A 85 1.82 -6.60 -3.12
N LEU A 86 1.71 -5.58 -2.27
CA LEU A 86 2.67 -5.28 -1.21
C LEU A 86 2.12 -5.68 0.15
N ARG A 87 3.01 -6.26 0.97
CA ARG A 87 2.84 -6.46 2.41
C ARG A 87 3.67 -5.43 3.18
N PRO A 88 3.41 -5.17 4.48
CA PRO A 88 4.28 -4.29 5.25
C PRO A 88 5.73 -4.79 5.28
N ALA A 89 6.67 -3.93 4.88
CA ALA A 89 8.07 -4.29 4.64
C ALA A 89 8.85 -4.66 5.90
N ASN A 90 8.33 -4.29 7.08
CA ASN A 90 8.90 -4.58 8.39
C ASN A 90 8.34 -5.85 9.06
N TYR A 91 7.67 -6.73 8.30
CA TYR A 91 7.61 -8.15 8.69
C TYR A 91 8.97 -8.84 8.47
N PRO A 92 9.29 -9.90 9.25
CA PRO A 92 10.54 -10.65 9.12
C PRO A 92 10.81 -11.10 7.68
N VAL A 93 12.08 -11.15 7.28
CA VAL A 93 12.48 -11.55 5.91
C VAL A 93 12.09 -12.99 5.52
N THR A 94 11.70 -13.79 6.50
CA THR A 94 11.27 -15.19 6.33
C THR A 94 9.84 -15.33 5.80
N VAL A 95 9.03 -14.25 5.81
CA VAL A 95 7.65 -14.29 5.30
C VAL A 95 7.61 -13.90 3.81
N PRO A 96 6.71 -14.50 3.01
CA PRO A 96 6.64 -14.22 1.58
C PRO A 96 6.19 -12.79 1.27
N GLY A 97 6.45 -12.37 0.05
CA GLY A 97 6.02 -11.09 -0.49
C GLY A 97 7.01 -9.95 -0.27
N LYS A 98 6.78 -8.90 -1.05
CA LYS A 98 7.61 -7.69 -1.07
C LYS A 98 6.90 -6.56 -0.33
N GLY A 99 7.68 -5.68 0.28
CA GLY A 99 7.18 -4.42 0.86
C GLY A 99 7.54 -3.17 0.06
N MET A 100 8.21 -3.36 -1.08
CA MET A 100 8.56 -2.30 -2.01
C MET A 100 8.45 -2.84 -3.45
N THR A 101 7.93 -2.02 -4.36
CA THR A 101 7.90 -2.30 -5.80
C THR A 101 8.13 -1.02 -6.60
N THR A 102 8.52 -1.17 -7.84
CA THR A 102 8.70 -0.06 -8.77
C THR A 102 7.77 -0.21 -9.97
N HIS A 103 7.21 0.91 -10.43
CA HIS A 103 6.32 0.98 -11.58
C HIS A 103 6.82 2.07 -12.52
N GLN A 104 7.02 1.73 -13.80
CA GLN A 104 7.40 2.70 -14.82
C GLN A 104 6.16 3.43 -15.34
N VAL A 105 6.21 4.77 -15.40
CA VAL A 105 5.11 5.63 -15.85
C VAL A 105 5.66 6.65 -16.85
N GLY A 106 5.68 6.27 -18.13
CA GLY A 106 6.46 7.01 -19.13
C GLY A 106 7.94 6.95 -18.76
N ASP A 107 8.59 8.11 -18.62
CA ASP A 107 9.98 8.22 -18.18
C ASP A 107 10.16 8.29 -16.65
N ILE A 108 9.05 8.31 -15.89
CA ILE A 108 9.08 8.41 -14.42
C ILE A 108 9.07 7.02 -13.79
N THR A 109 10.06 6.77 -12.93
CA THR A 109 10.06 5.60 -12.05
C THR A 109 9.31 5.93 -10.76
N LEU A 110 8.18 5.27 -10.50
CA LEU A 110 7.44 5.36 -9.24
C LEU A 110 7.84 4.20 -8.32
N CYS A 111 8.34 4.50 -7.14
CA CYS A 111 8.62 3.52 -6.08
C CYS A 111 7.52 3.58 -5.01
N ILE A 112 6.89 2.44 -4.74
CA ILE A 112 5.85 2.31 -3.73
C ILE A 112 6.36 1.45 -2.58
N ILE A 113 6.22 1.93 -1.35
CA ILE A 113 6.61 1.22 -0.13
C ILE A 113 5.38 1.07 0.76
N ASN A 114 5.20 -0.11 1.35
CA ASN A 114 4.19 -0.36 2.39
C ASN A 114 4.92 -0.69 3.70
N ILE A 115 4.59 0.01 4.77
CA ILE A 115 5.19 -0.16 6.09
C ILE A 115 4.10 -0.13 7.17
N GLN A 116 4.29 -0.85 8.27
CA GLN A 116 3.31 -0.91 9.36
C GLN A 116 3.87 -0.33 10.66
N GLY A 117 3.07 0.46 11.37
CA GLY A 117 3.38 0.98 12.70
C GLY A 117 3.37 -0.10 13.79
N ARG A 118 3.82 0.26 14.99
CA ARG A 118 3.88 -0.67 16.14
C ARG A 118 3.11 -0.18 17.34
N THR A 119 2.87 1.12 17.43
CA THR A 119 2.15 1.68 18.58
C THR A 119 0.69 1.24 18.49
N TYR A 120 0.23 0.46 19.48
CA TYR A 120 -1.09 -0.19 19.51
C TYR A 120 -1.30 -1.28 18.45
N MET A 121 -0.22 -1.82 17.88
CA MET A 121 -0.25 -2.86 16.85
C MET A 121 0.75 -3.98 17.17
N ASP A 122 0.85 -4.98 16.30
CA ASP A 122 1.79 -6.09 16.48
C ASP A 122 3.25 -5.60 16.59
N PRO A 123 4.05 -6.20 17.50
CA PRO A 123 5.44 -5.81 17.72
C PRO A 123 6.36 -6.39 16.65
N ILE A 124 6.27 -5.89 15.42
CA ILE A 124 7.14 -6.25 14.30
C ILE A 124 8.42 -5.38 14.27
N GLU A 125 9.25 -5.53 13.23
CA GLU A 125 10.51 -4.80 13.10
C GLU A 125 10.27 -3.27 13.05
N CYS A 126 11.29 -2.50 13.42
CA CYS A 126 11.18 -1.04 13.53
C CYS A 126 10.83 -0.39 12.18
N PRO A 127 9.68 0.30 12.05
CA PRO A 127 9.26 0.89 10.77
C PRO A 127 10.18 2.00 10.31
N PHE A 128 10.77 2.77 11.25
CA PHE A 128 11.68 3.87 10.93
C PHE A 128 12.97 3.38 10.26
N VAL A 129 13.62 2.38 10.86
CA VAL A 129 14.86 1.79 10.33
C VAL A 129 14.61 1.12 8.98
N HIS A 130 13.54 0.33 8.87
CA HIS A 130 13.20 -0.34 7.61
C HIS A 130 12.89 0.66 6.50
N THR A 131 12.10 1.70 6.78
CA THR A 131 11.74 2.70 5.78
C THR A 131 12.96 3.49 5.32
N GLN A 132 13.87 3.88 6.23
CA GLN A 132 15.09 4.58 5.86
C GLN A 132 15.97 3.74 4.91
N ARG A 133 16.12 2.44 5.20
CA ARG A 133 16.84 1.53 4.31
C ARG A 133 16.19 1.43 2.93
N LEU A 134 14.87 1.26 2.87
CA LEU A 134 14.14 1.13 1.60
C LEU A 134 14.20 2.42 0.76
N VAL A 135 14.14 3.58 1.41
CA VAL A 135 14.30 4.87 0.73
C VAL A 135 15.70 5.02 0.16
N ALA A 136 16.74 4.53 0.86
CA ALA A 136 18.12 4.52 0.35
C ALA A 136 18.32 3.51 -0.80
N ASP A 137 17.62 2.36 -0.76
CA ASP A 137 17.68 1.31 -1.78
C ASP A 137 16.81 1.62 -3.02
N ALA A 138 15.91 2.61 -2.94
CA ALA A 138 15.05 2.99 -4.05
C ALA A 138 15.89 3.48 -5.25
N PRO A 139 15.44 3.27 -6.51
CA PRO A 139 16.15 3.76 -7.68
C PRO A 139 16.40 5.26 -7.58
N LYS A 140 17.57 5.70 -8.05
CA LYS A 140 17.90 7.13 -8.11
C LYS A 140 16.82 7.88 -8.88
N GLU A 141 16.43 9.04 -8.36
CA GLU A 141 15.42 9.93 -8.95
C GLU A 141 14.00 9.35 -9.01
N ALA A 142 13.73 8.21 -8.36
CA ALA A 142 12.39 7.67 -8.28
C ALA A 142 11.45 8.60 -7.48
N VAL A 143 10.20 8.69 -7.94
CA VAL A 143 9.12 9.25 -7.14
C VAL A 143 8.75 8.23 -6.08
N ILE A 144 9.00 8.53 -4.81
CA ILE A 144 8.74 7.60 -3.69
C ILE A 144 7.44 7.95 -2.99
N VAL A 145 6.51 6.99 -2.94
CA VAL A 145 5.24 7.07 -2.21
C VAL A 145 5.17 5.94 -1.18
N ILE A 146 4.81 6.29 0.05
CA ILE A 146 4.77 5.36 1.18
C ILE A 146 3.34 5.25 1.72
N ASP A 147 2.83 4.03 1.83
CA ASP A 147 1.67 3.70 2.65
C ASP A 147 2.12 3.26 4.05
N MET A 148 1.89 4.12 5.05
CA MET A 148 2.15 3.89 6.47
C MET A 148 0.87 3.42 7.16
N HIS A 149 0.75 2.11 7.31
CA HIS A 149 -0.37 1.44 7.94
C HIS A 149 -0.20 1.42 9.46
N ALA A 150 -0.78 2.37 10.16
CA ALA A 150 -0.52 2.58 11.59
C ALA A 150 -1.71 3.12 12.37
N GLU A 151 -1.81 2.78 13.66
CA GLU A 151 -2.84 3.33 14.55
C GLU A 151 -2.47 4.73 15.05
N ALA A 152 -1.31 4.85 15.70
CA ALA A 152 -0.94 6.08 16.38
C ALA A 152 -0.62 7.24 15.41
N THR A 153 -1.30 8.36 15.61
CA THR A 153 -1.05 9.60 14.85
C THR A 153 0.36 10.14 15.06
N SER A 154 0.94 9.96 16.26
CA SER A 154 2.32 10.33 16.56
C SER A 154 3.32 9.58 15.69
N GLU A 155 3.12 8.27 15.51
CA GLU A 155 4.00 7.42 14.69
C GLU A 155 3.91 7.80 13.21
N LYS A 156 2.69 8.02 12.69
CA LYS A 156 2.46 8.51 11.32
C LYS A 156 3.17 9.85 11.06
N LYS A 157 2.97 10.83 11.95
CA LYS A 157 3.59 12.15 11.83
C LYS A 157 5.10 12.09 11.96
N ALA A 158 5.62 11.31 12.91
CA ALA A 158 7.06 11.16 13.11
C ALA A 158 7.74 10.60 11.86
N LEU A 159 7.17 9.58 11.21
CA LEU A 159 7.72 9.03 9.97
C LEU A 159 7.70 10.05 8.84
N GLY A 160 6.59 10.78 8.68
CA GLY A 160 6.48 11.87 7.70
C GLY A 160 7.53 12.98 7.92
N HIS A 161 7.77 13.37 9.17
CA HIS A 161 8.80 14.35 9.50
C HIS A 161 10.22 13.84 9.24
N MET A 162 10.51 12.59 9.60
CA MET A 162 11.82 11.96 9.37
C MET A 162 12.20 11.93 7.89
N LEU A 163 11.22 11.68 7.01
CA LEU A 163 11.42 11.51 5.57
C LEU A 163 11.22 12.80 4.77
N ARG A 164 11.04 13.94 5.44
CA ARG A 164 10.82 15.23 4.79
C ARG A 164 11.97 15.54 3.83
N GLY A 165 11.65 15.79 2.56
CA GLY A 165 12.62 16.09 1.50
C GLY A 165 13.31 14.85 0.89
N GLN A 166 13.04 13.65 1.41
CA GLN A 166 13.59 12.39 0.87
C GLN A 166 12.56 11.62 0.04
N VAL A 167 11.27 11.80 0.32
CA VAL A 167 10.16 11.12 -0.35
C VAL A 167 9.11 12.12 -0.80
N HIS A 168 8.24 11.69 -1.73
CA HIS A 168 7.24 12.57 -2.34
C HIS A 168 5.90 12.54 -1.59
N ALA A 169 5.55 11.40 -0.99
CA ALA A 169 4.36 11.30 -0.15
C ALA A 169 4.50 10.20 0.92
N VAL A 170 3.97 10.48 2.10
CA VAL A 170 3.70 9.49 3.16
C VAL A 170 2.21 9.56 3.47
N LEU A 171 1.48 8.50 3.18
CA LEU A 171 0.03 8.40 3.28
C LEU A 171 -0.29 7.43 4.42
N GLY A 172 -1.09 7.87 5.40
CA GLY A 172 -1.47 7.03 6.54
C GLY A 172 -2.77 6.26 6.29
N THR A 173 -2.78 4.95 6.55
CA THR A 173 -3.97 4.08 6.48
C THR A 173 -4.30 3.49 7.86
N HIS A 174 -5.14 2.44 7.96
CA HIS A 174 -5.56 1.71 9.18
C HIS A 174 -6.76 2.30 9.95
N THR A 175 -6.77 3.61 10.20
CA THR A 175 -7.76 4.22 11.10
C THR A 175 -9.17 4.39 10.50
N HIS A 176 -9.34 4.08 9.22
CA HIS A 176 -10.62 4.14 8.46
C HIS A 176 -11.35 5.49 8.46
N LEU A 177 -10.72 6.55 8.97
CA LEU A 177 -11.23 7.91 9.00
C LEU A 177 -10.20 8.82 8.35
N GLN A 178 -10.65 9.57 7.34
CA GLN A 178 -9.82 10.58 6.67
C GLN A 178 -9.54 11.74 7.63
N THR A 179 -8.28 12.19 7.67
CA THR A 179 -7.86 13.39 8.40
C THR A 179 -7.84 14.62 7.48
N ASN A 180 -7.99 15.82 8.06
CA ASN A 180 -7.96 17.11 7.36
C ASN A 180 -6.60 17.79 7.41
#